data_AF-A0A536CPU9-F1
#
_entry.id   AF-A0A536CPU9-F1
#
_cell.length_a   1.000
_cell.length_b   1.000
_cell.length_c   1.000
_cell.angle_alpha   90.00
_cell.angle_beta   90.00
_cell.angle_gamma   90.00
#
_symmetry.space_group_name_H-M   'P 1'
#
loop_
_entity.id
_entity.type
_entity.pdbx_description
1 polymer ?
#
loop_
_entity_poly.entity_id
_entity_poly.type
_entity_poly.pdbx_seq_one_letter_code
_entity_poly.pdbx_strand_id
1 'polypeptide(L)'
;MLITGCFLRADPVLIEARLRAGPGAEKRRIAVLVGLTIVFFVFRENTYTSGIIEVREDQRLVSTGPYRIVRHPMYAGALLMLGFIPLALGSFVALIFFVPMLVVIVWRLVDEEHHLAERLAGYEDYRRKTRYRLVPLVW
;
A
#
# COMPACT_ATOMS: atom_id res chain seq x y z
N MET A 1 -7.23 -14.97 -17.41
CA MET A 1 -7.77 -16.25 -17.92
C MET A 1 -7.01 -16.81 -19.12
N LEU A 2 -6.54 -16.01 -20.10
CA LEU A 2 -5.82 -16.52 -21.28
C LEU A 2 -4.37 -16.97 -21.04
N ILE A 3 -3.60 -16.28 -20.18
CA ILE A 3 -2.18 -16.61 -19.95
C ILE A 3 -2.01 -17.93 -19.18
N THR A 4 -2.92 -18.23 -18.26
CA THR A 4 -2.91 -19.44 -17.42
C THR A 4 -3.20 -20.72 -18.22
N GLY A 5 -4.07 -20.65 -19.25
CA GLY A 5 -4.46 -21.82 -20.03
C GLY A 5 -3.36 -22.40 -20.93
N CYS A 6 -2.43 -21.56 -21.39
CA CYS A 6 -1.35 -22.00 -22.27
C CYS A 6 -0.18 -22.66 -21.50
N PHE A 7 0.12 -22.17 -20.29
CA PHE A 7 1.20 -22.70 -19.44
C PHE A 7 0.82 -23.97 -18.67
N LEU A 8 -0.47 -24.15 -18.33
CA LEU A 8 -0.94 -25.30 -17.54
C LEU A 8 -0.83 -26.64 -18.28
N ARG A 9 -0.58 -26.67 -19.59
CA ARG A 9 -0.53 -27.93 -20.34
C ARG A 9 0.85 -28.60 -20.34
N ALA A 10 1.89 -27.91 -19.88
CA ALA A 10 3.28 -28.35 -20.02
C ALA A 10 3.91 -28.90 -18.74
N ASP A 11 3.40 -28.55 -17.55
CA ASP A 11 4.07 -28.89 -16.29
C ASP A 11 3.06 -29.35 -15.19
N PRO A 12 3.07 -30.62 -14.76
CA PRO A 12 2.11 -31.15 -13.79
C PRO A 12 2.22 -30.47 -12.42
N VAL A 13 3.41 -30.00 -12.05
CA VAL A 13 3.67 -29.24 -10.82
C VAL A 13 2.89 -27.91 -10.80
N LEU A 14 2.80 -27.23 -11.95
CA LEU A 14 2.04 -25.98 -12.06
C LEU A 14 0.54 -26.20 -11.93
N ILE A 15 0.04 -27.34 -12.42
CA ILE A 15 -1.36 -27.73 -12.32
C ILE A 15 -1.74 -28.01 -10.87
N GLU A 16 -0.95 -28.81 -10.15
CA GLU A 16 -1.19 -29.08 -8.73
C GLU A 16 -1.12 -27.80 -7.89
N ALA A 17 -0.14 -26.93 -8.16
CA ALA A 17 -0.04 -25.63 -7.51
C ALA A 17 -1.28 -24.75 -7.80
N ARG A 18 -1.82 -24.77 -9.03
CA ARG A 18 -3.02 -24.02 -9.41
C ARG A 18 -4.29 -24.56 -8.76
N LEU A 19 -4.41 -25.88 -8.65
CA LEU A 19 -5.51 -26.57 -7.97
C LEU A 19 -5.51 -26.23 -6.48
N ARG A 20 -4.34 -26.25 -5.81
CA ARG A 20 -4.21 -25.83 -4.40
C ARG A 20 -4.50 -24.35 -4.18
N ALA A 21 -4.10 -23.47 -5.11
CA ALA A 21 -4.24 -22.03 -4.94
C ALA A 21 -5.69 -21.52 -5.16
N GLY A 22 -6.53 -22.25 -5.89
CA GLY A 22 -7.94 -21.92 -6.14
C GLY A 22 -8.16 -20.73 -7.10
N PRO A 23 -9.39 -20.50 -7.59
CA PRO A 23 -9.68 -19.57 -8.69
C PRO A 23 -9.25 -18.11 -8.44
N GLY A 24 -9.24 -17.67 -7.17
CA GLY A 24 -8.92 -16.29 -6.77
C GLY A 24 -7.42 -15.96 -6.61
N ALA A 25 -6.51 -16.93 -6.79
CA ALA A 25 -5.09 -16.73 -6.56
C ALA A 25 -4.46 -15.60 -7.41
N GLU A 26 -4.89 -15.49 -8.66
CA GLU A 26 -4.42 -14.45 -9.59
C GLU A 26 -4.77 -13.05 -9.06
N LYS A 27 -6.00 -12.85 -8.58
CA LYS A 27 -6.46 -11.56 -8.04
C LYS A 27 -5.65 -11.14 -6.81
N ARG A 28 -5.32 -12.09 -5.92
CA ARG A 28 -4.51 -11.83 -4.73
C ARG A 28 -3.10 -11.37 -5.10
N ARG A 29 -2.46 -12.03 -6.06
CA ARG A 29 -1.13 -11.64 -6.55
C ARG A 29 -1.15 -10.27 -7.23
N ILE A 30 -2.19 -9.98 -8.01
CA ILE A 30 -2.37 -8.66 -8.64
C ILE A 30 -2.47 -7.57 -7.58
N ALA A 31 -3.23 -7.78 -6.50
CA ALA A 31 -3.33 -6.80 -5.41
C ALA A 31 -1.97 -6.51 -4.74
N VAL A 32 -1.14 -7.55 -4.54
CA VAL A 32 0.23 -7.37 -4.04
C VAL A 32 1.08 -6.56 -5.01
N LEU A 33 1.01 -6.86 -6.31
CA LEU A 33 1.75 -6.13 -7.35
C LEU A 33 1.32 -4.65 -7.45
N VAL A 34 0.02 -4.37 -7.27
CA VAL A 34 -0.50 -3.00 -7.19
C VAL A 34 0.08 -2.27 -5.98
N GLY A 35 0.06 -2.90 -4.79
CA GLY A 35 0.66 -2.33 -3.58
C GLY A 35 2.14 -2.02 -3.76
N LEU A 36 2.91 -2.95 -4.34
CA LEU A 36 4.32 -2.77 -4.64
C LEU A 36 4.56 -1.62 -5.62
N THR A 37 3.72 -1.51 -6.65
CA THR A 37 3.80 -0.43 -7.66
C THR A 37 3.55 0.93 -7.03
N ILE A 38 2.55 1.04 -6.14
CA ILE A 38 2.27 2.27 -5.40
C ILE A 38 3.49 2.67 -4.57
N VAL A 39 4.05 1.73 -3.79
CA VAL A 39 5.23 2.00 -2.97
C VAL A 39 6.44 2.41 -3.82
N PHE A 40 6.65 1.76 -4.96
CA PHE A 40 7.69 2.14 -5.90
C PHE A 40 7.55 3.59 -6.40
N PHE A 41 6.34 3.99 -6.83
CA PHE A 41 6.10 5.37 -7.24
C PHE A 41 6.28 6.37 -6.11
N VAL A 42 5.94 5.99 -4.87
CA VAL A 42 6.20 6.85 -3.72
C VAL A 42 7.68 7.07 -3.51
N PHE A 43 8.50 6.01 -3.51
CA PHE A 43 9.96 6.16 -3.36
C PHE A 43 10.58 6.98 -4.49
N ARG A 44 10.03 6.89 -5.70
CA ARG A 44 10.46 7.71 -6.84
C ARG A 44 10.13 9.19 -6.67
N GLU A 45 8.97 9.51 -6.09
CA GLU A 45 8.45 10.88 -6.00
C GLU A 45 8.85 11.60 -4.71
N ASN A 46 8.92 10.87 -3.60
CA ASN A 46 9.18 11.41 -2.27
C ASN A 46 10.52 10.91 -1.70
N THR A 47 11.55 11.73 -1.88
CA THR A 47 12.90 11.50 -1.35
C THR A 47 13.01 11.68 0.16
N TYR A 48 12.00 12.24 0.82
CA TYR A 48 11.96 12.46 2.28
C TYR A 48 11.36 11.30 3.05
N THR A 49 10.93 10.23 2.38
CA THR A 49 10.38 9.03 3.01
C THR A 49 11.32 8.50 4.11
N SER A 50 10.84 8.47 5.36
CA SER A 50 11.59 7.98 6.52
C SER A 50 10.80 6.97 7.33
N GLY A 51 11.52 6.06 8.00
CA GLY A 51 10.96 5.11 8.95
C GLY A 51 10.65 5.71 10.32
N ILE A 52 10.90 7.01 10.51
CA ILE A 52 10.68 7.78 11.73
C ILE A 52 9.82 9.00 11.38
N ILE A 53 8.91 9.41 12.27
CA ILE A 53 8.12 10.64 12.08
C ILE A 53 9.03 11.82 12.43
N GLU A 54 9.59 12.43 11.40
CA GLU A 54 10.45 13.62 11.51
C GLU A 54 10.20 14.55 10.34
N VAL A 55 10.28 15.85 10.59
CA VAL A 55 10.28 16.86 9.53
C VAL A 55 11.71 17.38 9.41
N ARG A 56 12.33 17.19 8.25
CA ARG A 56 13.68 17.73 8.01
C ARG A 56 13.62 19.24 7.78
N GLU A 57 14.67 19.95 8.18
CA GLU A 57 14.73 21.42 8.04
C GLU A 57 14.61 21.88 6.58
N ASP A 58 15.10 21.08 5.63
CA ASP A 58 15.07 21.33 4.18
C ASP A 58 13.90 20.62 3.47
N GLN A 59 12.98 20.02 4.23
CA GLN A 59 11.87 19.25 3.67
C GLN A 59 10.88 20.14 2.92
N ARG A 60 10.68 19.81 1.65
CA ARG A 60 9.63 20.41 0.83
C ARG A 60 8.39 19.54 0.81
N LEU A 61 7.22 20.19 0.78
CA LEU A 61 5.95 19.50 0.62
C LEU A 61 5.88 18.80 -0.74
N VAL A 62 5.82 17.47 -0.73
CA VAL A 62 5.55 16.66 -1.92
C VAL A 62 4.04 16.50 -2.08
N SER A 63 3.50 17.04 -3.17
CA SER A 63 2.07 16.98 -3.51
C SER A 63 1.81 16.47 -4.93
N THR A 64 2.82 15.89 -5.57
CA THR A 64 2.79 15.40 -6.95
C THR A 64 2.66 13.87 -7.01
N GLY A 65 2.39 13.34 -8.20
CA GLY A 65 2.20 11.90 -8.40
C GLY A 65 1.07 11.32 -7.54
N PRO A 66 1.31 10.21 -6.81
CA PRO A 66 0.27 9.55 -6.01
C PRO A 66 -0.27 10.42 -4.85
N TYR A 67 0.52 11.41 -4.40
CA TYR A 67 0.13 12.37 -3.35
C TYR A 67 -0.98 13.34 -3.81
N ARG A 68 -1.27 13.44 -5.11
CA ARG A 68 -2.42 14.20 -5.61
C ARG A 68 -3.76 13.55 -5.31
N ILE A 69 -3.76 12.23 -5.11
CA ILE A 69 -4.98 11.42 -4.98
C ILE A 69 -5.28 11.17 -3.51
N VAL A 70 -4.27 10.74 -2.76
CA VAL A 70 -4.35 10.43 -1.33
C VAL A 70 -3.13 10.99 -0.62
N ARG A 71 -3.27 11.39 0.65
CA ARG A 71 -2.15 12.00 1.40
C ARG A 71 -1.08 11.00 1.80
N HIS A 72 -1.47 9.73 1.97
CA HIS A 72 -0.64 8.67 2.51
C HIS A 72 -0.55 7.44 1.59
N PRO A 73 -0.07 7.62 0.34
CA PRO A 73 -0.05 6.53 -0.65
C PRO A 73 0.85 5.37 -0.24
N MET A 74 1.93 5.61 0.51
CA MET A 74 2.80 4.54 1.01
C MET A 74 2.06 3.61 1.96
N TYR A 75 1.33 4.18 2.92
CA TYR A 75 0.53 3.39 3.86
C TYR A 75 -0.59 2.62 3.14
N ALA A 76 -1.21 3.21 2.12
CA ALA A 76 -2.20 2.50 1.31
C ALA A 76 -1.59 1.29 0.59
N GLY A 77 -0.42 1.46 -0.05
CA GLY A 77 0.33 0.37 -0.69
C GLY A 77 0.80 -0.70 0.30
N ALA A 78 1.28 -0.28 1.48
CA ALA A 78 1.71 -1.18 2.55
C ALA A 78 0.56 -2.01 3.10
N LEU A 79 -0.61 -1.42 3.33
CA LEU A 79 -1.81 -2.13 3.80
C LEU A 79 -2.30 -3.16 2.77
N LEU A 80 -2.27 -2.82 1.48
CA LEU A 80 -2.56 -3.78 0.40
C LEU A 80 -1.59 -4.97 0.46
N MET A 81 -0.30 -4.72 0.59
CA MET A 81 0.68 -5.80 0.68
C MET A 81 0.50 -6.64 1.95
N LEU A 82 0.32 -6.00 3.11
CA LEU A 82 0.13 -6.69 4.39
C LEU A 82 -1.13 -7.57 4.42
N GLY A 83 -2.22 -7.13 3.79
CA GLY A 83 -3.44 -7.93 3.70
C GLY A 83 -3.36 -9.04 2.66
N PHE A 84 -2.80 -8.76 1.48
CA PHE A 84 -2.85 -9.70 0.35
C PHE A 84 -1.66 -10.66 0.24
N ILE A 85 -0.51 -10.38 0.87
CA ILE A 85 0.63 -11.32 0.93
C ILE A 85 0.24 -12.61 1.68
N PRO A 86 -0.31 -12.56 2.92
CA PRO A 86 -0.79 -13.75 3.62
C PRO A 86 -1.80 -14.55 2.79
N LEU A 87 -2.76 -13.86 2.16
CA LEU A 87 -3.78 -14.49 1.32
C LEU A 87 -3.17 -15.11 0.05
N ALA A 88 -2.15 -14.50 -0.55
CA ALA A 88 -1.44 -15.03 -1.71
C ALA A 88 -0.63 -16.29 -1.37
N LEU A 89 -0.09 -16.35 -0.15
CA LEU A 89 0.64 -17.50 0.41
C LEU A 89 -0.28 -18.60 0.98
N GLY A 90 -1.59 -18.33 1.09
CA GLY A 90 -2.56 -19.28 1.66
C GLY A 90 -2.54 -19.36 3.20
N SER A 91 -1.90 -18.40 3.87
CA SER A 91 -1.80 -18.35 5.34
C SER A 91 -2.88 -17.43 5.92
N PHE A 92 -4.00 -18.02 6.34
CA PHE A 92 -5.07 -17.28 7.01
C PHE A 92 -4.69 -16.89 8.45
N VAL A 93 -3.80 -17.65 9.11
CA VAL A 93 -3.29 -17.32 10.45
C VAL A 93 -2.54 -15.98 10.42
N ALA A 94 -1.73 -15.75 9.39
CA ALA A 94 -1.02 -14.48 9.24
C ALA A 94 -1.97 -13.28 9.04
N LEU A 95 -3.20 -13.50 8.56
CA LEU A 95 -4.21 -12.43 8.43
C LEU A 95 -4.73 -11.95 9.79
N ILE A 96 -4.64 -12.75 10.85
CA ILE A 96 -5.03 -12.33 12.21
C ILE A 96 -4.17 -11.14 12.65
N PHE A 97 -2.89 -11.12 12.28
CA PHE A 97 -1.97 -10.02 12.59
C PHE A 97 -2.19 -8.77 11.72
N PHE A 98 -3.00 -8.86 10.66
CA PHE A 98 -3.32 -7.69 9.83
C PHE A 98 -4.15 -6.65 10.60
N VAL A 99 -5.12 -7.07 11.40
CA VAL A 99 -6.00 -6.16 12.16
C VAL A 99 -5.23 -5.28 13.14
N PRO A 100 -4.38 -5.81 14.05
CA PRO A 100 -3.59 -4.95 14.93
C PRO A 100 -2.62 -4.05 14.15
N MET A 101 -2.03 -4.56 13.05
CA MET A 101 -1.14 -3.76 12.21
C MET A 101 -1.87 -2.60 11.53
N LEU A 102 -3.12 -2.80 11.07
CA LEU A 102 -3.97 -1.75 10.53
C LEU A 102 -4.19 -0.65 11.56
N VAL A 103 -4.49 -1.00 12.81
CA VAL A 103 -4.67 -0.03 13.91
C VAL A 103 -3.40 0.77 14.15
N VAL A 104 -2.23 0.10 14.21
CA VAL A 104 -0.93 0.77 14.39
C VAL A 104 -0.64 1.72 13.23
N ILE A 105 -0.86 1.31 11.99
CA ILE A 105 -0.66 2.16 10.81
C ILE A 105 -1.59 3.37 10.84
N VAL A 106 -2.85 3.18 11.18
CA VAL A 106 -3.83 4.27 11.28
C VAL A 106 -3.43 5.26 12.37
N TRP A 107 -3.03 4.77 13.55
CA TRP A 107 -2.60 5.63 14.65
C TRP A 107 -1.35 6.43 14.28
N ARG A 108 -0.35 5.76 13.72
CA ARG A 108 0.89 6.38 13.24
C ARG A 108 0.64 7.43 12.16
N LEU A 109 -0.26 7.15 11.22
CA LEU A 109 -0.65 8.09 10.17
C LEU A 109 -1.25 9.36 10.76
N VAL A 110 -2.13 9.23 11.76
CA VAL A 110 -2.75 10.38 12.42
C VAL A 110 -1.68 11.22 13.12
N ASP A 111 -0.77 10.57 13.84
CA ASP A 111 0.34 11.23 14.53
C ASP A 111 1.26 11.98 13.55
N GLU A 112 1.60 11.36 12.42
CA GLU A 112 2.38 11.99 11.35
C GLU A 112 1.65 13.21 10.77
N GLU A 113 0.33 13.13 10.53
CA GLU A 113 -0.42 14.29 10.06
C GLU A 113 -0.39 15.46 11.05
N HIS A 114 -0.37 15.20 12.37
CA HIS A 114 -0.26 16.25 13.38
C HIS A 114 1.12 16.89 13.33
N HIS A 115 2.19 16.07 13.27
CA HIS A 115 3.56 16.55 13.17
C HIS A 115 3.80 17.37 11.89
N LEU A 116 3.25 16.94 10.75
CA LEU A 116 3.36 17.65 9.48
C LEU A 116 2.55 18.95 9.50
N ALA A 117 1.36 18.97 10.11
CA ALA A 117 0.56 20.20 10.23
C ALA A 117 1.26 21.28 11.07
N GLU A 118 1.99 20.88 12.12
CA GLU A 118 2.70 21.79 13.00
C GLU A 118 4.02 22.31 12.41
N ARG A 119 4.76 21.46 11.69
CA ARG A 119 6.16 21.73 11.31
C ARG A 119 6.38 21.95 9.82
N LEU A 120 5.49 21.49 8.94
CA LEU A 120 5.67 21.59 7.49
C LEU A 120 4.80 22.71 6.90
N ALA A 121 5.45 23.78 6.46
CA ALA A 121 4.78 24.89 5.81
C ALA A 121 3.99 24.43 4.56
N GLY A 122 2.74 24.90 4.44
CA GLY A 122 1.85 24.57 3.32
C GLY A 122 1.11 23.23 3.44
N TYR A 123 1.38 22.42 4.48
CA TYR A 123 0.70 21.14 4.67
C TYR A 123 -0.82 21.31 4.90
N GLU A 124 -1.23 22.32 5.65
CA GLU A 124 -2.67 22.62 5.86
C GLU A 124 -3.42 22.91 4.55
N ASP A 125 -2.82 23.66 3.63
CA ASP A 125 -3.44 23.93 2.33
C ASP A 125 -3.47 22.68 1.45
N TYR A 126 -2.45 21.82 1.57
CA TYR A 126 -2.46 20.52 0.93
C TYR A 126 -3.55 19.60 1.47
N ARG A 127 -3.79 19.58 2.78
CA ARG A 127 -4.91 18.83 3.39
C ARG A 127 -6.27 19.25 2.85
N ARG A 128 -6.44 20.55 2.54
CA ARG A 128 -7.69 21.06 1.93
C ARG A 128 -7.87 20.59 0.49
N LYS A 129 -6.77 20.49 -0.28
CA LYS A 129 -6.77 20.07 -1.69
C LYS A 129 -6.94 18.55 -1.82
N THR A 130 -6.12 17.78 -1.12
CA THR A 130 -6.17 16.31 -1.13
C THR A 130 -6.92 15.84 0.10
N ARG A 131 -8.24 15.59 -0.03
CA ARG A 131 -9.12 15.27 1.10
C ARG A 131 -8.95 13.85 1.65
N TYR A 132 -8.51 12.92 0.82
CA TYR A 132 -8.41 11.50 1.18
C TYR A 132 -7.07 11.16 1.82
N ARG A 133 -7.08 10.33 2.87
CA ARG A 133 -5.88 9.83 3.55
C ARG A 133 -5.30 8.62 2.83
N LEU A 134 -6.11 7.57 2.67
CA LEU A 134 -5.64 6.24 2.25
C LEU A 134 -6.41 5.72 1.04
N VAL A 135 -7.74 5.85 1.06
CA VAL A 135 -8.62 5.26 0.05
C VAL A 135 -9.55 6.34 -0.47
N PRO A 136 -9.50 6.65 -1.78
CA PRO A 136 -10.41 7.62 -2.37
C PRO A 136 -11.86 7.28 -2.04
N LEU A 137 -12.66 8.31 -1.72
CA LEU A 137 -14.10 8.23 -1.42
C LEU A 137 -14.48 7.53 -0.10
N VAL A 138 -13.54 6.89 0.60
CA VAL A 138 -13.80 6.30 1.92
C VAL A 138 -13.22 7.20 2.99
N TRP A 139 -11.93 7.52 2.88
CA TRP A 139 -11.19 8.23 3.91
C TRP A 139 -9.89 8.86 3.44
#